data_AF-A0A9P9K4D7-F1
#
_entry.id   AF-A0A9P9K4D7-F1
#
_cell.length_a   1.000
_cell.length_b   1.000
_cell.length_c   1.000
_cell.angle_alpha   90.00
_cell.angle_beta   90.00
_cell.angle_gamma   90.00
#
_symmetry.space_group_name_H-M   'P 1'
#
loop_
_entity.id
_entity.type
_entity.pdbx_description
1 polymer ?
#
loop_
_entity_poly.entity_id
_entity_poly.type
_entity_poly.pdbx_seq_one_letter_code
_entity_poly.pdbx_strand_id
1 'polypeptide(L)'
;MSHGQNGEPLLAVCTVKDIEGNPIAGVKIDIWGTDSSGMYDVQHAGRDRPDGRCILTSDEEGNFWFKGIVPVPYPIPHDGPVGKLLMKLNRHPMRPSHMHFMFEKEGWDKLVTALYLIGDPYETSDAVFGIKESLIVELGQVDAEMASKYPGAHEGMKLLQYDFVLVTEEETANLRGQRSVEALKKLNICVLLYNSFVQQ
;
A
#
# COMPACT_ATOMS: atom_id res chain seq x y z
N MET A 1 6.14 10.61 10.18
CA MET A 1 6.50 9.30 9.60
C MET A 1 7.89 9.36 8.97
N SER A 2 8.22 10.38 8.16
CA SER A 2 9.57 10.55 7.59
C SER A 2 10.25 11.82 8.11
N HIS A 3 11.56 11.77 8.33
CA HIS A 3 12.40 12.89 8.72
C HIS A 3 13.44 13.29 7.65
N GLY A 4 13.33 12.76 6.43
CA GLY A 4 14.27 13.04 5.34
C GLY A 4 14.33 14.54 4.99
N GLN A 5 15.51 15.15 5.11
CA GLN A 5 15.71 16.60 4.96
C GLN A 5 15.47 17.12 3.52
N ASN A 6 15.36 16.25 2.52
CA ASN A 6 15.32 16.61 1.10
C ASN A 6 14.09 16.10 0.34
N GLY A 7 13.11 15.49 1.01
CA GLY A 7 11.89 15.02 0.35
C GLY A 7 10.84 16.12 0.23
N GLU A 8 10.07 16.11 -0.86
CA GLU A 8 8.89 16.99 -0.98
C GLU A 8 7.87 16.60 0.11
N PRO A 9 7.42 17.53 0.98
CA PRO A 9 6.52 17.19 2.07
C PRO A 9 5.16 16.68 1.58
N LEU A 10 4.68 15.59 2.19
CA LEU A 10 3.39 14.97 1.90
C LEU A 10 2.52 14.89 3.17
N LEU A 11 1.28 15.35 3.08
CA LEU A 11 0.20 15.00 4.00
C LEU A 11 -0.60 13.86 3.39
N ALA A 12 -0.80 12.77 4.12
CA ALA A 12 -1.71 11.70 3.74
C ALA A 12 -2.91 11.70 4.69
N VAL A 13 -4.12 11.76 4.13
CA VAL A 13 -5.40 11.71 4.84
C VAL A 13 -6.23 10.60 4.24
N CYS A 14 -6.45 9.52 4.96
CA CYS A 14 -7.06 8.32 4.44
C CYS A 14 -8.17 7.80 5.35
N THR A 15 -9.05 6.97 4.79
CA THR A 15 -10.10 6.30 5.56
C THR A 15 -10.03 4.79 5.37
N VAL A 16 -10.58 4.04 6.33
CA VAL A 16 -10.81 2.59 6.24
C VAL A 16 -12.29 2.33 6.47
N LYS A 17 -12.94 1.71 5.47
CA LYS A 17 -14.37 1.40 5.46
C LYS A 17 -14.60 -0.07 5.10
N ASP A 18 -15.81 -0.55 5.35
CA ASP A 18 -16.27 -1.84 4.83
C ASP A 18 -16.87 -1.70 3.42
N ILE A 19 -17.36 -2.80 2.86
CA ILE A 19 -17.95 -2.82 1.51
C ILE A 19 -19.29 -2.08 1.40
N GLU A 20 -19.94 -1.78 2.52
CA GLU A 20 -21.18 -0.99 2.61
C GLU A 20 -20.88 0.50 2.82
N GLY A 21 -19.61 0.86 3.03
CA GLY A 21 -19.15 2.22 3.27
C GLY A 21 -19.16 2.62 4.74
N ASN A 22 -19.42 1.69 5.67
CA ASN A 22 -19.38 1.99 7.10
C ASN A 22 -17.92 2.15 7.56
N PRO A 23 -17.62 3.13 8.43
CA PRO A 23 -16.27 3.33 8.94
C PRO A 23 -15.83 2.17 9.83
N ILE A 24 -14.55 1.81 9.76
CA ILE A 24 -13.96 0.76 10.60
C ILE A 24 -12.98 1.40 11.58
N ALA A 25 -13.42 1.54 12.83
CA ALA A 25 -12.59 2.04 13.93
C ALA A 25 -11.58 1.00 14.42
N GLY A 26 -10.47 1.45 15.01
CA GLY A 26 -9.52 0.56 15.71
C GLY A 26 -8.71 -0.37 14.81
N VAL A 27 -8.61 -0.10 13.51
CA VAL A 27 -7.75 -0.86 12.58
C VAL A 27 -6.31 -0.45 12.83
N LYS A 28 -5.40 -1.41 13.01
CA LYS A 28 -3.96 -1.14 13.05
C LYS A 28 -3.44 -0.98 11.62
N ILE A 29 -2.80 0.15 11.32
CA ILE A 29 -2.24 0.45 10.01
C ILE A 29 -0.72 0.61 10.12
N ASP A 30 0.03 -0.32 9.54
CA ASP A 30 1.48 -0.19 9.36
C ASP A 30 1.76 0.45 7.99
N ILE A 31 2.59 1.50 7.97
CA ILE A 31 2.87 2.32 6.80
C ILE A 31 4.36 2.42 6.66
N TRP A 32 4.89 2.17 5.46
CA TRP A 32 6.31 2.31 5.18
C TRP A 32 6.59 2.77 3.74
N GLY A 33 7.67 3.51 3.59
CA GLY A 33 8.16 4.02 2.32
C GLY A 33 9.65 4.27 2.35
N THR A 34 10.21 4.62 1.19
CA THR A 34 11.60 5.03 1.10
C THR A 34 11.78 6.48 1.54
N ASP A 35 13.03 6.85 1.83
CA ASP A 35 13.40 8.25 1.85
C ASP A 35 13.51 8.85 0.43
N SER A 36 13.91 10.12 0.36
CA SER A 36 14.07 10.87 -0.90
C SER A 36 15.15 10.31 -1.83
N SER A 37 16.01 9.41 -1.36
CA SER A 37 17.02 8.72 -2.17
C SER A 37 16.55 7.37 -2.70
N GLY A 38 15.32 6.97 -2.40
CA GLY A 38 14.78 5.67 -2.79
C GLY A 38 15.28 4.51 -1.91
N MET A 39 15.78 4.81 -0.71
CA MET A 39 16.23 3.79 0.25
C MET A 39 15.28 3.67 1.43
N TYR A 40 15.01 2.44 1.84
CA TYR A 40 14.41 2.15 3.14
C TYR A 40 15.43 2.40 4.26
N ASP A 41 14.92 2.74 5.44
CA ASP A 41 15.74 3.00 6.63
C ASP A 41 16.73 1.89 6.95
N VAL A 42 16.31 0.63 6.84
CA VAL A 42 17.13 -0.59 7.08
C VAL A 42 18.27 -0.80 6.08
N GLN A 43 18.26 -0.09 4.95
CA GLN A 43 19.32 -0.17 3.95
C GLN A 43 20.48 0.81 4.25
N HIS A 44 20.27 1.76 5.16
CA HIS A 44 21.31 2.71 5.55
C HIS A 44 22.19 2.13 6.67
N ALA A 45 23.50 2.09 6.42
CA ALA A 45 24.47 1.70 7.43
C ALA A 45 24.49 2.73 8.58
N GLY A 46 24.60 2.25 9.82
CA GLY A 46 24.78 3.10 10.99
C GLY A 46 23.55 3.88 11.45
N ARG A 47 22.36 3.59 10.91
CA ARG A 47 21.11 4.15 11.44
C ARG A 47 20.70 3.43 12.73
N ASP A 48 20.38 4.20 13.76
CA ASP A 48 20.10 3.73 15.12
C ASP A 48 18.61 3.72 15.48
N ARG A 49 17.77 4.31 14.63
CA ARG A 49 16.31 4.42 14.82
C ARG A 49 15.54 4.21 13.53
N PRO A 50 14.28 3.72 13.60
CA PRO A 50 13.43 3.63 12.42
C PRO A 50 13.09 5.00 11.81
N ASP A 51 12.90 5.03 10.49
CA ASP A 51 12.50 6.22 9.73
C ASP A 51 11.71 5.80 8.48
N GLY A 52 10.91 6.70 7.91
CA GLY A 52 10.07 6.38 6.75
C GLY A 52 8.99 5.33 7.05
N ARG A 53 8.64 5.13 8.33
CA ARG A 53 7.63 4.17 8.76
C ARG A 53 6.86 4.64 9.98
N CYS A 54 5.61 4.20 10.12
CA CYS A 54 4.80 4.43 11.32
C CYS A 54 3.67 3.40 11.44
N ILE A 55 3.22 3.19 12.67
CA ILE A 55 2.01 2.42 12.98
C ILE A 55 0.98 3.40 13.53
N LEU A 56 -0.22 3.35 12.96
CA LEU A 56 -1.38 4.16 13.36
C LEU A 56 -2.56 3.26 13.71
N THR A 57 -3.57 3.86 14.32
CA THR A 57 -4.88 3.23 14.55
C THR A 57 -5.96 4.14 13.98
N SER A 58 -6.92 3.58 13.25
CA SER A 58 -8.06 4.37 12.73
C SER A 58 -8.96 4.87 13.87
N ASP A 59 -9.49 6.09 13.73
CA ASP A 59 -10.46 6.68 14.67
C ASP A 59 -11.87 6.11 14.48
N GLU A 60 -12.84 6.61 15.25
CA GLU A 60 -14.24 6.14 15.25
C GLU A 60 -14.92 6.27 13.89
N GLU A 61 -14.50 7.25 13.10
CA GLU A 61 -14.95 7.50 11.73
C GLU A 61 -14.05 6.82 10.68
N GLY A 62 -13.14 5.93 11.12
CA GLY A 62 -12.25 5.16 10.25
C GLY A 62 -11.11 5.98 9.64
N ASN A 63 -10.90 7.22 10.07
CA ASN A 63 -9.84 8.06 9.52
C ASN A 63 -8.48 7.73 10.14
N PHE A 64 -7.44 7.95 9.35
CA PHE A 64 -6.06 8.02 9.81
C PHE A 64 -5.29 8.99 8.93
N TRP A 65 -4.25 9.61 9.48
CA TRP A 65 -3.43 10.55 8.73
C TRP A 65 -1.99 10.54 9.20
N PHE A 66 -1.08 10.90 8.31
CA PHE A 66 0.33 11.08 8.65
C PHE A 66 0.98 12.13 7.76
N LYS A 67 2.10 12.65 8.25
CA LYS A 67 3.05 13.42 7.44
C LYS A 67 4.25 12.56 7.07
N GLY A 68 4.55 12.56 5.79
CA GLY A 68 5.71 11.91 5.20
C GLY A 68 6.33 12.79 4.13
N ILE A 69 6.96 12.14 3.17
CA ILE A 69 7.47 12.77 1.96
C ILE A 69 6.85 12.06 0.75
N VAL A 70 6.77 12.77 -0.39
CA VAL A 70 6.36 12.19 -1.66
C VAL A 70 7.31 11.03 -1.99
N PRO A 71 6.79 9.80 -2.24
CA PRO A 71 7.64 8.68 -2.59
C PRO A 71 8.32 8.92 -3.95
N VAL A 72 9.48 8.31 -4.13
CA VAL A 72 10.28 8.38 -5.36
C VAL A 72 10.45 6.98 -5.95
N PRO A 73 10.72 6.83 -7.27
CA PRO A 73 10.96 5.53 -7.84
C PRO A 73 12.31 5.00 -7.36
N TYR A 74 12.42 3.69 -7.18
CA TYR A 74 13.64 3.07 -6.66
C TYR A 74 13.86 1.66 -7.23
N PRO A 75 15.12 1.21 -7.36
CA PRO A 75 15.41 -0.14 -7.84
C PRO A 75 15.18 -1.18 -6.74
N ILE A 76 14.71 -2.37 -7.10
CA ILE A 76 14.92 -3.54 -6.26
C ILE A 76 16.43 -3.86 -6.15
N PRO A 77 16.89 -4.54 -5.08
CA PRO A 77 18.26 -5.05 -5.02
C PRO A 77 18.60 -5.87 -6.28
N HIS A 78 19.67 -5.47 -6.97
CA HIS A 78 19.99 -5.92 -8.33
C HIS A 78 21.49 -6.26 -8.51
N ASP A 79 22.27 -6.24 -7.43
CA ASP A 79 23.64 -6.74 -7.36
C ASP A 79 23.71 -8.28 -7.21
N GLY A 80 22.57 -8.92 -6.93
CA GLY A 80 22.43 -10.37 -6.73
C GLY A 80 21.92 -11.17 -7.95
N PRO A 81 21.53 -12.45 -7.73
CA PRO A 81 21.00 -13.33 -8.77
C PRO A 81 19.79 -12.76 -9.52
N VAL A 82 18.91 -12.05 -8.81
CA VAL A 82 17.72 -11.41 -9.41
C VAL A 82 18.14 -10.34 -10.43
N GLY A 83 19.10 -9.49 -10.10
CA GLY A 83 19.60 -8.49 -11.05
C GLY A 83 20.28 -9.11 -12.27
N LYS A 84 21.05 -10.20 -12.08
CA LYS A 84 21.61 -10.97 -13.21
C LYS A 84 20.53 -11.54 -14.12
N LEU A 85 19.43 -12.02 -13.55
CA LEU A 85 18.28 -12.50 -14.33
C LEU A 85 17.60 -11.35 -15.09
N LEU A 86 17.35 -10.21 -14.45
CA LEU A 86 16.75 -9.04 -15.11
C LEU A 86 17.59 -8.56 -16.30
N MET A 87 18.91 -8.48 -16.15
CA MET A 87 19.82 -8.13 -17.25
C MET A 87 19.70 -9.11 -18.42
N LYS A 88 19.65 -10.43 -18.15
CA LYS A 88 19.48 -11.44 -19.21
C LYS A 88 18.14 -11.34 -19.93
N LEU A 89 17.10 -10.87 -19.25
CA LEU A 89 15.76 -10.65 -19.81
C LEU A 89 15.59 -9.25 -20.42
N ASN A 90 16.65 -8.43 -20.45
CA ASN A 90 16.59 -7.03 -20.87
C ASN A 90 15.52 -6.21 -20.12
N ARG A 91 15.42 -6.43 -18.80
CA ARG A 91 14.48 -5.73 -17.90
C ARG A 91 15.24 -4.83 -16.91
N HIS A 92 14.64 -3.70 -16.56
CA HIS A 92 15.15 -2.82 -15.51
C HIS A 92 14.71 -3.29 -14.10
N PRO A 93 15.43 -2.90 -13.03
CA PRO A 93 15.06 -3.23 -11.64
C PRO A 93 14.12 -2.22 -10.99
N MET A 94 13.74 -1.16 -11.70
CA MET A 94 13.00 -0.04 -11.12
C MET A 94 11.56 -0.40 -10.76
N ARG A 95 11.14 0.10 -9.59
CA ARG A 95 9.76 0.20 -9.15
C ARG A 95 9.33 1.67 -9.19
N PRO A 96 8.07 1.95 -9.56
CA PRO A 96 7.52 3.31 -9.55
C PRO A 96 7.41 3.86 -8.13
N SER A 97 7.22 5.17 -7.99
CA SER A 97 6.96 5.84 -6.71
C SER A 97 5.72 5.27 -6.02
N HIS A 98 5.88 4.75 -4.80
CA HIS A 98 4.75 4.23 -4.02
C HIS A 98 4.92 4.29 -2.51
N MET A 99 3.80 4.21 -1.81
CA MET A 99 3.70 4.08 -0.36
C MET A 99 3.03 2.75 -0.01
N HIS A 100 3.59 2.02 0.95
CA HIS A 100 3.00 0.75 1.39
C HIS A 100 2.10 0.91 2.61
N PHE A 101 1.13 0.00 2.69
CA PHE A 101 0.16 -0.09 3.77
C PHE A 101 -0.09 -1.55 4.12
N MET A 102 -0.22 -1.84 5.41
CA MET A 102 -0.72 -3.09 5.93
C MET A 102 -1.78 -2.81 7.01
N PHE A 103 -2.97 -3.37 6.81
CA PHE A 103 -4.12 -3.20 7.69
C PHE A 103 -4.40 -4.51 8.42
N GLU A 104 -4.54 -4.43 9.75
CA GLU A 104 -4.82 -5.56 10.61
C GLU A 104 -5.87 -5.21 11.67
N LYS A 105 -6.94 -6.01 11.73
CA LYS A 105 -7.97 -5.97 12.78
C LYS A 105 -8.59 -7.36 12.91
N GLU A 106 -8.84 -7.81 14.14
CA GLU A 106 -9.48 -9.12 14.38
C GLU A 106 -10.85 -9.20 13.69
N GLY A 107 -11.12 -10.31 12.99
CA GLY A 107 -12.33 -10.52 12.19
C GLY A 107 -12.29 -9.93 10.77
N TRP A 108 -11.23 -9.20 10.41
CA TRP A 108 -11.04 -8.60 9.08
C TRP A 108 -9.90 -9.27 8.33
N ASP A 109 -10.07 -9.49 7.02
CA ASP A 109 -9.00 -10.03 6.18
C ASP A 109 -7.84 -9.03 6.12
N LYS A 110 -6.63 -9.53 6.32
CA LYS A 110 -5.43 -8.70 6.34
C LYS A 110 -5.16 -8.15 4.94
N LEU A 111 -5.18 -6.84 4.80
CA LEU A 111 -4.84 -6.17 3.54
C LEU A 111 -3.39 -5.70 3.57
N VAL A 112 -2.57 -6.22 2.66
CA VAL A 112 -1.23 -5.68 2.35
C VAL A 112 -1.29 -5.09 0.94
N THR A 113 -1.04 -3.78 0.83
CA THR A 113 -1.18 -3.06 -0.43
C THR A 113 -0.16 -1.92 -0.56
N ALA A 114 -0.17 -1.25 -1.70
CA ALA A 114 0.58 -0.03 -1.94
C ALA A 114 -0.22 0.91 -2.85
N LEU A 115 0.01 2.22 -2.71
CA LEU A 115 -0.52 3.25 -3.61
C LEU A 115 0.62 3.80 -4.46
N TYR A 116 0.41 3.87 -5.77
CA TYR A 116 1.39 4.24 -6.78
C TYR A 116 1.05 5.60 -7.39
N LEU A 117 2.03 6.46 -7.59
CA LEU A 117 1.78 7.78 -8.17
C LEU A 117 1.58 7.70 -9.68
N ILE A 118 0.55 8.37 -10.18
CA ILE A 118 0.31 8.55 -11.61
C ILE A 118 1.44 9.35 -12.27
N GLY A 119 1.81 8.96 -13.50
CA GLY A 119 2.82 9.62 -14.31
C GLY A 119 4.25 9.27 -13.95
N ASP A 120 4.45 8.29 -13.05
CA ASP A 120 5.79 7.78 -12.77
C ASP A 120 6.39 7.09 -14.01
N PRO A 121 7.68 7.31 -14.35
CA PRO A 121 8.30 6.69 -15.51
C PRO A 121 8.24 5.15 -15.55
N TYR A 122 8.03 4.50 -14.41
CA TYR A 122 7.97 3.05 -14.27
C TYR A 122 6.56 2.51 -13.96
N GLU A 123 5.52 3.35 -14.07
CA GLU A 123 4.12 2.99 -13.81
C GLU A 123 3.67 1.77 -14.64
N THR A 124 4.08 1.71 -15.91
CA THR A 124 3.68 0.62 -16.82
C THR A 124 4.70 -0.53 -16.89
N SER A 125 5.80 -0.44 -16.16
CA SER A 125 6.94 -1.36 -16.28
C SER A 125 7.53 -1.83 -14.95
N ASP A 126 6.78 -1.70 -13.84
CA ASP A 126 7.20 -2.12 -12.50
C ASP A 126 7.89 -3.50 -12.51
N ALA A 127 9.12 -3.54 -11.99
CA ALA A 127 9.95 -4.75 -11.98
C ALA A 127 9.26 -5.94 -11.28
N VAL A 128 8.37 -5.68 -10.31
CA VAL A 128 7.69 -6.72 -9.52
C VAL A 128 6.21 -6.90 -9.89
N PHE A 129 5.72 -6.21 -10.92
CA PHE A 129 4.32 -6.31 -11.38
C PHE A 129 3.28 -6.02 -10.27
N GLY A 130 3.59 -5.08 -9.37
CA GLY A 130 2.75 -4.76 -8.21
C GLY A 130 1.61 -3.78 -8.49
N ILE A 131 1.63 -3.09 -9.63
CA ILE A 131 0.61 -2.10 -9.99
C ILE A 131 -0.71 -2.77 -10.39
N LYS A 132 -1.80 -2.17 -9.93
CA LYS A 132 -3.16 -2.36 -10.42
C LYS A 132 -3.77 -0.98 -10.65
N GLU A 133 -4.65 -0.85 -11.64
CA GLU A 133 -5.30 0.42 -11.99
C GLU A 133 -5.96 1.10 -10.78
N SER A 134 -6.63 0.32 -9.93
CA SER A 134 -7.28 0.82 -8.70
C SER A 134 -6.33 1.32 -7.60
N LEU A 135 -5.02 1.10 -7.75
CA LEU A 135 -3.98 1.50 -6.80
C LEU A 135 -3.15 2.68 -7.29
N ILE A 136 -3.45 3.22 -8.48
CA ILE A 136 -2.81 4.42 -9.02
C ILE A 136 -3.56 5.64 -8.47
N VAL A 137 -2.81 6.61 -7.95
CA VAL A 137 -3.33 7.79 -7.28
C VAL A 137 -2.66 9.06 -7.79
N GLU A 138 -3.42 10.15 -7.79
CA GLU A 138 -2.91 11.50 -8.04
C GLU A 138 -2.74 12.25 -6.72
N LEU A 139 -1.69 13.07 -6.62
CA LEU A 139 -1.48 13.93 -5.46
C LEU A 139 -2.18 15.27 -5.67
N GLY A 140 -3.05 15.62 -4.73
CA GLY A 140 -3.62 16.95 -4.63
C GLY A 140 -2.70 17.94 -3.90
N GLN A 141 -3.30 19.04 -3.45
CA GLN A 141 -2.65 20.03 -2.60
C GLN A 141 -3.51 20.28 -1.36
N VAL A 142 -2.84 20.46 -0.23
CA VAL A 142 -3.46 20.87 1.04
C VAL A 142 -4.05 22.27 0.87
N ASP A 143 -5.32 22.43 1.22
CA ASP A 143 -6.00 23.72 1.28
C ASP A 143 -5.92 24.36 2.68
N ALA A 144 -6.50 25.55 2.84
CA ALA A 144 -6.48 26.29 4.09
C ALA A 144 -7.19 25.55 5.25
N GLU A 145 -8.27 24.81 4.97
CA GLU A 145 -9.00 24.05 5.98
C GLU A 145 -8.14 22.90 6.51
N MET A 146 -7.54 22.13 5.61
CA MET A 146 -6.65 21.04 5.96
C MET A 146 -5.38 21.53 6.66
N ALA A 147 -4.81 22.67 6.24
CA ALA A 147 -3.66 23.28 6.90
C ALA A 147 -3.98 23.66 8.36
N SER A 148 -5.20 24.12 8.64
CA SER A 148 -5.67 24.42 10.00
C SER A 148 -5.95 23.14 10.81
N LYS A 149 -6.52 22.12 10.16
CA LYS A 149 -6.93 20.86 10.79
C LYS A 149 -5.75 19.95 11.16
N TYR A 150 -4.74 19.83 10.31
CA TYR A 150 -3.66 18.85 10.46
C TYR A 150 -2.34 19.51 10.90
N PRO A 151 -1.88 19.23 12.14
CA PRO A 151 -0.69 19.87 12.69
C PRO A 151 0.56 19.78 11.80
N GLY A 152 1.05 20.96 11.41
CA GLY A 152 2.23 21.14 10.57
C GLY A 152 2.06 20.68 9.13
N ALA A 153 0.83 20.61 8.64
CA ALA A 153 0.54 20.82 7.22
C ALA A 153 0.51 22.33 6.91
N HIS A 154 0.60 22.70 5.64
CA HIS A 154 0.49 24.08 5.16
C HIS A 154 -0.10 24.09 3.75
N GLU A 155 -0.72 25.21 3.35
CA GLU A 155 -1.31 25.34 2.02
C GLU A 155 -0.29 25.07 0.91
N GLY A 156 -0.71 24.31 -0.10
CA GLY A 156 0.14 23.90 -1.24
C GLY A 156 1.03 22.69 -0.98
N MET A 157 1.13 22.20 0.26
CA MET A 157 1.78 20.91 0.57
C MET A 157 1.11 19.78 -0.22
N LYS A 158 1.86 18.77 -0.66
CA LYS A 158 1.28 17.64 -1.40
C LYS A 158 0.30 16.89 -0.52
N LEU A 159 -0.80 16.43 -1.13
CA LEU A 159 -1.88 15.73 -0.44
C LEU A 159 -2.13 14.37 -1.10
N LEU A 160 -2.06 13.31 -0.32
CA LEU A 160 -2.54 11.97 -0.67
C LEU A 160 -3.87 11.73 0.03
N GLN A 161 -4.93 11.46 -0.73
CA GLN A 161 -6.21 11.02 -0.20
C GLN A 161 -6.59 9.67 -0.77
N TYR A 162 -7.05 8.76 0.09
CA TYR A 162 -7.49 7.44 -0.35
C TYR A 162 -8.45 6.80 0.65
N ASP A 163 -9.47 6.14 0.12
CA ASP A 163 -10.45 5.37 0.88
C ASP A 163 -10.13 3.88 0.72
N PHE A 164 -9.62 3.27 1.78
CA PHE A 164 -9.36 1.84 1.81
C PHE A 164 -10.64 1.08 2.18
N VAL A 165 -10.84 -0.06 1.53
CA VAL A 165 -11.95 -0.97 1.82
C VAL A 165 -11.38 -2.28 2.35
N LEU A 166 -11.86 -2.70 3.52
CA LEU A 166 -11.59 -4.03 4.07
C LEU A 166 -12.82 -4.92 3.91
N VAL A 167 -12.56 -6.21 3.84
CA VAL A 167 -13.56 -7.27 3.88
C VAL A 167 -13.30 -8.13 5.12
N THR A 168 -14.34 -8.73 5.67
CA THR A 168 -14.20 -9.68 6.77
C THR A 168 -13.50 -10.96 6.32
N GLU A 169 -12.94 -11.69 7.27
CA GLU A 169 -12.39 -13.03 7.00
C GLU A 169 -13.48 -13.98 6.47
N GLU A 170 -14.71 -13.85 6.97
CA GLU A 170 -15.87 -14.64 6.55
C GLU A 170 -16.26 -14.35 5.11
N GLU A 171 -16.45 -13.08 4.73
CA GLU A 171 -16.77 -12.69 3.35
C GLU A 171 -15.72 -13.19 2.36
N THR A 172 -14.45 -13.07 2.76
CA THR A 172 -13.32 -13.56 1.95
C THR A 172 -13.36 -15.07 1.78
N ALA A 173 -13.59 -15.82 2.86
CA ALA A 173 -13.70 -17.28 2.81
C ALA A 173 -14.87 -17.72 1.91
N ASN A 174 -16.04 -17.06 2.05
CA ASN A 174 -17.21 -17.31 1.24
C ASN A 174 -16.95 -17.04 -0.25
N LEU A 175 -16.32 -15.90 -0.58
CA LEU A 175 -16.02 -15.53 -1.96
C LEU A 175 -14.99 -16.48 -2.59
N ARG A 176 -13.95 -16.88 -1.85
CA ARG A 176 -12.96 -17.88 -2.31
C ARG A 176 -13.62 -19.23 -2.58
N GLY A 177 -14.53 -19.66 -1.70
CA GLY A 177 -15.32 -20.88 -1.90
C GLY A 177 -16.16 -20.83 -3.18
N GLN A 178 -16.95 -19.78 -3.35
CA GLN A 178 -17.79 -19.57 -4.55
C GLN A 178 -16.96 -19.57 -5.84
N ARG A 179 -15.86 -18.80 -5.88
CA ARG A 179 -14.98 -18.72 -7.05
C ARG A 179 -14.31 -20.05 -7.37
N SER A 180 -13.94 -20.82 -6.35
CA SER A 180 -13.35 -22.15 -6.54
C SER A 180 -14.34 -23.10 -7.20
N VAL A 181 -15.60 -23.13 -6.72
CA VAL A 181 -16.67 -23.93 -7.33
C VAL A 181 -16.93 -23.52 -8.78
N GLU A 182 -16.98 -22.22 -9.07
CA GLU A 182 -17.21 -21.72 -10.42
C GLU A 182 -16.06 -22.12 -11.38
N ALA A 183 -14.82 -21.97 -10.94
CA ALA A 183 -13.64 -22.35 -11.73
C ALA A 183 -13.62 -23.86 -12.02
N LEU A 184 -13.91 -24.70 -11.02
CA LEU A 184 -13.95 -26.15 -11.16
C LEU A 184 -15.08 -26.60 -12.10
N LYS A 185 -16.26 -25.98 -12.00
CA LYS A 185 -17.37 -26.21 -12.94
C LYS A 185 -16.98 -25.88 -14.38
N LYS A 186 -16.25 -24.77 -14.61
CA LYS A 186 -15.74 -24.41 -15.95
C LYS A 186 -14.77 -25.45 -16.52
N LEU A 187 -14.11 -26.22 -15.66
CA LEU A 187 -13.20 -27.30 -16.04
C LEU A 187 -13.89 -28.69 -16.10
N ASN A 188 -15.22 -28.76 -15.95
CA ASN A 188 -15.98 -30.03 -15.82
C ASN A 188 -15.48 -30.94 -14.68
N ILE A 189 -14.92 -30.36 -13.62
CA ILE A 189 -14.46 -31.09 -12.44
C ILE A 189 -15.55 -31.00 -11.36
N CYS A 190 -16.08 -32.16 -10.93
CA CYS A 190 -17.08 -32.24 -9.87
C CYS A 190 -16.39 -32.66 -8.56
N VAL A 191 -16.33 -31.76 -7.58
CA VAL A 191 -15.73 -32.02 -6.26
C VAL A 191 -16.67 -31.55 -5.15
N LEU A 192 -16.62 -32.27 -4.02
CA LEU A 192 -17.16 -31.83 -2.74
C LEU A 192 -16.06 -31.03 -2.02
N LEU A 193 -16.26 -29.73 -1.85
CA LEU A 193 -15.37 -28.91 -1.04
C LEU A 193 -15.69 -29.17 0.44
N TYR A 194 -14.78 -29.83 1.15
CA TYR A 194 -14.87 -30.03 2.59
C TYR A 194 -14.05 -28.95 3.30
N ASN A 195 -14.68 -28.15 4.16
CA ASN A 195 -14.06 -27.13 5.02
C ASN A 195 -13.24 -26.01 4.35
N SER A 196 -13.58 -25.55 3.15
CA SER A 196 -12.97 -24.35 2.51
C SER A 196 -11.42 -24.32 2.41
N PHE A 197 -10.74 -25.41 2.76
CA PHE A 197 -9.30 -25.60 2.68
C PHE A 197 -9.05 -26.84 1.81
N VAL A 198 -8.38 -26.62 0.70
CA VAL A 198 -7.85 -27.70 -0.15
C VAL A 198 -6.67 -28.33 0.60
N GLN A 199 -6.79 -29.59 1.01
CA GLN A 199 -5.62 -30.43 1.31
C GLN A 199 -5.37 -31.39 0.15
N GLN A 200 -4.08 -31.54 -0.19
CA GLN A 200 -3.54 -32.34 -1.30
C GLN A 200 -3.76 -33.84 -1.12
#